data_AF-A0A937AVB9-F1
#
_entry.id   AF-A0A937AVB9-F1
#
_cell.length_a   1.000
_cell.length_b   1.000
_cell.length_c   1.000
_cell.angle_alpha   90.00
_cell.angle_beta   90.00
_cell.angle_gamma   90.00
#
_symmetry.space_group_name_H-M   'P 1'
#
loop_
_entity.id
_entity.type
_entity.pdbx_description
1 polymer ?
#
loop_
_entity_poly.entity_id
_entity_poly.type
_entity_poly.pdbx_seq_one_letter_code
_entity_poly.pdbx_strand_id
1 'polypeptide(L)'
;MTATLDPVTLALVQNRLDHISHQMGWGMTRTARSPIFSQSHDFSCFIADASGTLISQADGIPIHTGGGGFAVRAILRDFAGAIDPDDVFLLNDPYTAGGNHLPDWGISRPVFVAGKLVAFPCNRAHPAEKGGGAGRPLHSGATRIFHQGHPLPVLKLVVAGKGAAGSCGAPPGEQ
;
A
#
# COMPACT_ATOMS: atom_id res chain seq x y z
N MET A 1 26.92 -20.59 7.60
CA MET A 1 26.50 -21.69 6.72
C MET A 1 25.34 -21.18 5.89
N THR A 2 25.54 -20.88 4.61
CA THR A 2 24.43 -20.67 3.68
C THR A 2 23.83 -22.05 3.43
N ALA A 3 22.66 -22.32 4.01
CA ALA A 3 21.89 -23.49 3.64
C ALA A 3 21.65 -23.42 2.13
N THR A 4 22.06 -24.46 1.40
CA THR A 4 21.79 -24.56 -0.03
C THR A 4 20.27 -24.58 -0.20
N LEU A 5 19.70 -23.48 -0.71
CA LEU A 5 18.27 -23.36 -0.94
C LEU A 5 17.85 -24.43 -1.96
N ASP A 6 16.96 -25.33 -1.53
CA ASP A 6 16.38 -26.33 -2.42
C ASP A 6 15.62 -25.62 -3.56
N PRO A 7 16.00 -25.83 -4.83
CA PRO A 7 15.39 -25.13 -5.97
C PRO A 7 13.89 -25.41 -6.10
N VAL A 8 13.42 -26.59 -5.67
CA VAL A 8 11.99 -26.92 -5.67
C VAL A 8 11.25 -26.05 -4.66
N THR A 9 11.75 -25.97 -3.42
CA THR A 9 11.21 -25.10 -2.37
C THR A 9 11.22 -23.63 -2.79
N LEU A 10 12.31 -23.15 -3.37
CA LEU A 10 12.41 -21.76 -3.86
C LEU A 10 11.33 -21.47 -4.91
N ALA A 11 11.19 -22.33 -5.92
CA ALA A 11 10.19 -22.16 -6.96
C ALA A 11 8.77 -22.22 -6.39
N LEU A 12 8.47 -23.14 -5.47
CA LEU A 12 7.15 -23.24 -4.83
C LEU A 12 6.81 -21.98 -4.02
N VAL A 13 7.76 -21.47 -3.24
CA VAL A 13 7.55 -20.25 -2.44
C VAL A 13 7.33 -19.04 -3.33
N GLN A 14 8.15 -18.86 -4.37
CA GLN A 14 7.99 -17.75 -5.31
C GLN A 14 6.62 -17.80 -6.01
N ASN A 15 6.23 -18.96 -6.56
CA ASN A 15 4.92 -19.13 -7.20
C ASN A 15 3.75 -18.83 -6.23
N ARG A 16 3.89 -19.17 -4.95
CA ARG A 16 2.88 -18.85 -3.93
C ARG A 16 2.79 -17.36 -3.67
N LEU A 17 3.92 -16.66 -3.54
CA LEU A 17 3.94 -15.20 -3.36
C LEU A 17 3.32 -14.50 -4.57
N ASP A 18 3.68 -14.90 -5.79
CA ASP A 18 3.13 -14.35 -7.03
C ASP A 18 1.63 -14.62 -7.14
N HIS A 19 1.18 -15.81 -6.77
CA HIS A 19 -0.25 -16.10 -6.71
C HIS A 19 -0.99 -15.21 -5.70
N ILE A 20 -0.42 -14.97 -4.51
CA ILE A 20 -1.01 -14.07 -3.51
C ILE A 20 -1.12 -12.65 -4.08
N SER A 21 -0.05 -12.13 -4.69
CA SER A 21 -0.06 -10.80 -5.32
C SER A 21 -1.17 -10.70 -6.37
N HIS A 22 -1.32 -11.72 -7.24
CA HIS A 22 -2.42 -11.76 -8.20
C HIS A 22 -3.79 -11.77 -7.52
N GLN A 23 -4.00 -12.61 -6.50
CA GLN A 23 -5.28 -12.67 -5.78
C GLN A 23 -5.64 -11.34 -5.11
N MET A 24 -4.66 -10.57 -4.62
CA MET A 24 -4.90 -9.20 -4.14
C MET A 24 -5.48 -8.31 -5.25
N GLY A 25 -4.92 -8.40 -6.47
CA GLY A 25 -5.42 -7.67 -7.63
C GLY A 25 -6.81 -8.12 -8.08
N TRP A 26 -7.08 -9.43 -8.09
CA TRP A 26 -8.42 -9.96 -8.34
C TRP A 26 -9.44 -9.45 -7.32
N GLY A 27 -9.06 -9.38 -6.04
CA GLY A 27 -9.86 -8.77 -4.98
C GLY A 27 -10.19 -7.32 -5.28
N MET A 28 -9.20 -6.53 -5.71
CA MET A 28 -9.39 -5.14 -6.10
C MET A 28 -10.41 -5.00 -7.24
N THR A 29 -10.19 -5.69 -8.37
CA THR A 29 -11.07 -5.59 -9.56
C THR A 29 -12.52 -5.98 -9.23
N ARG A 30 -12.73 -7.03 -8.43
CA ARG A 30 -14.08 -7.56 -8.12
C ARG A 30 -14.84 -6.75 -7.08
N THR A 31 -14.16 -6.00 -6.23
CA THR A 31 -14.80 -5.24 -5.14
C THR A 31 -14.85 -3.75 -5.40
N ALA A 32 -14.06 -3.25 -6.35
CA ALA A 32 -14.04 -1.85 -6.68
C ALA A 32 -15.34 -1.38 -7.33
N ARG A 33 -15.85 -0.24 -6.84
CA ARG A 33 -16.94 0.51 -7.47
C ARG A 33 -16.45 1.49 -8.53
N SER A 34 -15.18 1.88 -8.48
CA SER A 34 -14.57 2.82 -9.42
C SER A 34 -14.17 2.09 -10.71
N PRO A 35 -14.56 2.58 -11.90
CA PRO A 35 -14.13 2.00 -13.18
C PRO A 35 -12.61 2.12 -13.38
N ILE A 36 -11.96 3.10 -12.74
CA ILE A 36 -10.50 3.23 -12.72
C ILE A 36 -9.84 1.94 -12.22
N PHE A 37 -10.46 1.28 -11.23
CA PHE A 37 -9.93 0.04 -10.67
C PHE A 37 -10.59 -1.20 -11.29
N SER A 38 -11.92 -1.22 -11.50
CA SER A 38 -12.60 -2.42 -11.98
C SER A 38 -12.47 -2.66 -13.49
N GLN A 39 -12.04 -1.66 -14.27
CA GLN A 39 -11.90 -1.77 -15.72
C GLN A 39 -10.52 -1.33 -16.21
N SER A 40 -10.04 -0.16 -15.79
CA SER A 40 -8.75 0.37 -16.23
C SER A 40 -7.55 -0.24 -15.50
N HIS A 41 -7.79 -0.88 -14.36
CA HIS A 41 -6.77 -1.51 -13.51
C HIS A 41 -5.63 -0.54 -13.11
N ASP A 42 -5.97 0.72 -12.80
CA ASP A 42 -5.00 1.71 -12.33
C ASP A 42 -4.70 1.52 -10.83
N PHE A 43 -4.08 0.37 -10.55
CA PHE A 43 -3.56 -0.03 -9.26
C PHE A 43 -2.45 -1.08 -9.46
N SER A 44 -1.66 -1.32 -8.43
CA SER A 44 -0.70 -2.42 -8.37
C SER A 44 -0.71 -3.06 -7.00
N CYS A 45 -0.62 -4.38 -6.98
CA CYS A 45 -0.47 -5.17 -5.77
C CYS A 45 0.93 -5.80 -5.75
N PHE A 46 1.61 -5.68 -4.62
CA PHE A 46 2.96 -6.19 -4.45
C PHE A 46 3.25 -6.57 -3.01
N ILE A 47 4.25 -7.41 -2.81
CA ILE A 47 4.72 -7.83 -1.50
C ILE A 47 6.18 -7.41 -1.37
N ALA A 48 6.49 -6.70 -0.29
CA ALA A 48 7.86 -6.47 0.13
C ALA A 48 8.20 -7.34 1.34
N ASP A 49 9.47 -7.69 1.50
CA ASP A 49 9.98 -8.32 2.70
C ASP A 49 10.07 -7.32 3.89
N ALA A 50 10.53 -7.81 5.05
CA ALA A 50 10.70 -7.00 6.25
C ALA A 50 11.74 -5.86 6.12
N SER A 51 12.55 -5.83 5.06
CA SER A 51 13.50 -4.75 4.75
C SER A 51 12.93 -3.73 3.74
N GLY A 52 11.74 -3.98 3.18
CA GLY A 52 11.16 -3.20 2.10
C GLY A 52 11.73 -3.54 0.72
N THR A 53 12.35 -4.71 0.56
CA THR A 53 12.73 -5.24 -0.75
C THR A 53 11.52 -5.92 -1.39
N LEU A 54 11.21 -5.59 -2.64
CA LEU A 54 10.11 -6.23 -3.36
C LEU A 54 10.47 -7.68 -3.67
N ILE A 55 9.58 -8.59 -3.32
CA ILE A 55 9.74 -10.03 -3.52
C ILE A 55 8.67 -10.64 -4.41
N SER A 56 7.57 -9.92 -4.65
CA SER A 56 6.50 -10.34 -5.57
C SER A 56 5.64 -9.14 -5.99
N GLN A 57 5.05 -9.23 -7.19
CA GLN A 57 4.08 -8.27 -7.72
C GLN A 57 3.05 -8.99 -8.60
N ALA A 58 1.85 -8.42 -8.68
CA ALA A 58 0.91 -8.71 -9.76
C ALA A 58 1.20 -7.83 -10.98
N ASP A 59 0.55 -8.15 -12.10
CA ASP A 59 0.43 -7.22 -13.22
C ASP A 59 -0.11 -5.87 -12.73
N GLY A 60 0.49 -4.78 -13.22
CA GLY A 60 0.13 -3.43 -12.79
C GLY A 60 1.03 -2.37 -13.40
N ILE A 61 0.98 -1.17 -12.83
CA ILE A 61 1.74 -0.01 -13.30
C ILE A 61 3.19 -0.06 -12.75
N PRO A 62 4.23 -0.09 -13.60
CA PRO A 62 5.63 -0.26 -13.15
C PRO A 62 6.11 0.83 -12.18
N ILE A 63 5.60 2.06 -12.29
CA ILE A 63 5.96 3.14 -11.36
C ILE A 63 5.41 2.91 -9.95
N HIS A 64 4.30 2.17 -9.81
CA HIS A 64 3.79 1.79 -8.50
C HIS A 64 4.73 0.81 -7.81
N THR A 65 5.13 -0.25 -8.52
CA THR A 65 5.94 -1.31 -7.94
C THR A 65 7.38 -0.85 -7.77
N GLY A 66 7.98 -0.19 -8.76
CA GLY A 66 9.32 0.42 -8.62
C GLY A 66 9.43 1.40 -7.44
N GLY A 67 8.36 2.13 -7.12
CA GLY A 67 8.27 2.99 -5.94
C GLY A 67 7.88 2.28 -4.63
N GLY A 68 7.36 1.05 -4.72
CA GLY A 68 6.72 0.34 -3.61
C GLY A 68 7.65 0.02 -2.44
N GLY A 69 8.90 -0.35 -2.74
CA GLY A 69 9.89 -0.60 -1.69
C GLY A 69 10.23 0.66 -0.88
N PHE A 70 10.19 1.85 -1.49
CA PHE A 70 10.43 3.11 -0.77
C PHE A 70 9.30 3.42 0.21
N ALA A 71 8.06 3.10 -0.16
CA ALA A 71 6.91 3.20 0.73
C ALA A 71 7.05 2.32 1.98
N VAL A 72 7.45 1.06 1.81
CA VAL A 72 7.68 0.16 2.95
C VAL A 72 8.85 0.62 3.82
N ARG A 73 9.94 1.09 3.21
CA ARG A 73 11.06 1.68 3.96
C ARG A 73 10.65 2.94 4.73
N ALA A 74 9.74 3.76 4.21
CA ALA A 74 9.19 4.90 4.94
C ALA A 74 8.37 4.44 6.16
N ILE A 75 7.54 3.39 6.02
CA ILE A 75 6.82 2.79 7.16
C ILE A 75 7.81 2.31 8.24
N LEU A 76 8.83 1.54 7.84
CA LEU A 76 9.85 1.03 8.75
C LEU A 76 10.63 2.15 9.45
N ARG A 77 10.91 3.26 8.75
CA ARG A 77 11.58 4.43 9.30
C ARG A 77 10.71 5.15 10.32
N ASP A 78 9.47 5.46 9.96
CA ASP A 78 8.60 6.35 10.75
C ASP A 78 7.97 5.63 11.96
N PHE A 79 7.83 4.31 11.88
CA PHE A 79 7.25 3.46 12.94
C PHE A 79 8.23 2.42 13.49
N ALA A 80 9.53 2.70 13.45
CA ALA A 80 10.55 1.80 14.00
C ALA A 80 10.23 1.41 15.46
N GLY A 81 10.06 0.11 15.73
CA GLY A 81 9.70 -0.40 17.06
C GLY A 81 8.23 -0.20 17.48
N ALA A 82 7.38 0.32 16.59
CA ALA A 82 5.97 0.62 16.86
C ALA A 82 5.05 0.10 15.74
N ILE A 83 5.33 -1.08 15.19
CA ILE A 83 4.51 -1.77 14.19
C ILE A 83 3.89 -3.01 14.83
N ASP A 84 2.57 -3.09 14.82
CA ASP A 84 1.79 -4.19 15.39
C ASP A 84 1.11 -5.04 14.29
N PRO A 85 0.78 -6.32 14.54
CA PRO A 85 0.21 -7.24 13.54
C PRO A 85 -1.13 -6.83 12.92
N ASP A 86 -1.86 -5.94 13.59
CA ASP A 86 -3.18 -5.45 13.16
C ASP A 86 -3.17 -3.97 12.77
N ASP A 87 -1.99 -3.40 12.57
CA ASP A 87 -1.87 -2.06 11.99
C ASP A 87 -2.22 -2.06 10.50
N VAL A 88 -2.74 -0.94 10.02
CA VAL A 88 -2.88 -0.68 8.57
C VAL A 88 -2.32 0.70 8.30
N PHE A 89 -1.37 0.80 7.37
CA PHE A 89 -0.72 2.04 6.98
C PHE A 89 -1.36 2.63 5.74
N LEU A 90 -1.42 3.96 5.69
CA LEU A 90 -1.88 4.75 4.55
C LEU A 90 -0.86 5.86 4.26
N LEU A 91 -0.56 6.08 2.97
CA LEU A 91 0.42 7.07 2.52
C LEU A 91 0.22 7.44 1.05
N ASN A 92 0.64 8.65 0.66
CA ASN A 92 0.78 9.03 -0.76
C ASN A 92 1.85 10.12 -1.00
N ASP A 93 2.45 10.68 0.05
CA ASP A 93 3.33 11.83 -0.08
C ASP A 93 4.58 11.46 -0.91
N PRO A 94 4.79 12.11 -2.08
CA PRO A 94 5.93 11.82 -2.93
C PRO A 94 7.27 12.25 -2.32
N TYR A 95 7.26 13.14 -1.32
CA TYR A 95 8.50 13.62 -0.71
C TYR A 95 9.00 12.74 0.43
N THR A 96 8.09 12.35 1.34
CA THR A 96 8.51 11.71 2.61
C THR A 96 8.11 10.24 2.72
N ALA A 97 7.08 9.81 2.01
CA ALA A 97 6.43 8.52 2.21
C ALA A 97 6.65 7.53 1.04
N GLY A 98 7.47 7.86 0.03
CA GLY A 98 7.72 6.96 -1.10
C GLY A 98 6.52 6.83 -2.05
N GLY A 99 5.64 7.84 -2.06
CA GLY A 99 4.70 8.07 -3.14
C GLY A 99 5.44 8.48 -4.43
N ASN A 100 4.76 8.36 -5.56
CA ASN A 100 5.24 8.83 -6.87
C ASN A 100 4.57 10.17 -7.25
N HIS A 101 3.29 10.33 -6.91
CA HIS A 101 2.51 11.56 -6.93
C HIS A 101 1.26 11.39 -6.06
N LEU A 102 0.60 12.50 -5.73
CA LEU A 102 -0.51 12.50 -4.75
C LEU A 102 -1.72 11.60 -5.08
N PRO A 103 -2.11 11.40 -6.36
CA PRO A 103 -3.20 10.49 -6.69
C PRO A 103 -2.94 9.04 -6.32
N ASP A 104 -1.68 8.58 -6.20
CA ASP A 104 -1.42 7.17 -5.96
C ASP A 104 -1.30 6.89 -4.46
N TRP A 105 -2.37 6.33 -3.91
CA TRP A 105 -2.46 6.04 -2.48
C TRP A 105 -1.99 4.61 -2.22
N GLY A 106 -1.05 4.46 -1.30
CA GLY A 106 -0.55 3.19 -0.82
C GLY A 106 -1.22 2.79 0.49
N ILE A 107 -1.74 1.56 0.53
CA ILE A 107 -2.19 0.89 1.75
C ILE A 107 -1.35 -0.35 1.97
N SER A 108 -0.92 -0.57 3.21
CA SER A 108 -0.17 -1.78 3.57
C SER A 108 -0.53 -2.27 4.98
N ARG A 109 -0.60 -3.58 5.14
CA ARG A 109 -0.76 -4.25 6.43
C ARG A 109 0.46 -5.16 6.66
N PRO A 110 1.16 -5.07 7.80
CA PRO A 110 2.31 -5.92 8.08
C PRO A 110 1.88 -7.38 8.32
N VAL A 111 2.74 -8.32 7.97
CA VAL A 111 2.55 -9.75 8.22
C VAL A 111 3.55 -10.22 9.26
N PHE A 112 3.06 -10.87 10.31
CA PHE A 112 3.86 -11.45 11.38
C PHE A 112 3.76 -12.98 11.39
N VAL A 113 4.87 -13.66 11.63
CA VAL A 113 4.94 -15.11 11.85
C VAL A 113 5.76 -15.36 13.12
N ALA A 114 5.18 -16.08 14.08
CA ALA A 114 5.82 -16.35 15.38
C ALA A 114 6.39 -15.08 16.06
N GLY A 115 5.62 -13.98 16.02
CA GLY A 115 6.00 -12.70 16.63
C GLY A 115 7.03 -11.88 15.83
N LYS A 116 7.45 -12.33 14.64
CA LYS A 116 8.42 -11.60 13.80
C LYS A 116 7.74 -11.02 12.57
N LEU A 117 8.01 -9.75 12.29
CA LEU A 117 7.64 -9.09 11.04
C LEU A 117 8.38 -9.76 9.88
N VAL A 118 7.64 -10.24 8.87
CA VAL A 118 8.22 -10.97 7.73
C VAL A 118 7.97 -10.30 6.39
N ALA A 119 6.87 -9.56 6.23
CA ALA A 119 6.50 -8.96 4.96
C ALA A 119 5.49 -7.82 5.09
N PHE A 120 5.35 -7.07 3.99
CA PHE A 120 4.36 -6.03 3.77
C PHE A 120 3.67 -6.25 2.41
N PRO A 121 2.52 -6.93 2.38
CA PRO A 121 1.56 -6.80 1.30
C PRO A 121 1.13 -5.34 1.16
N CYS A 122 1.17 -4.85 -0.05
CA CYS A 122 0.90 -3.47 -0.39
C CYS A 122 -0.03 -3.41 -1.59
N ASN A 123 -0.93 -2.44 -1.55
CA ASN A 123 -1.79 -2.10 -2.65
C ASN A 123 -1.67 -0.59 -2.88
N ARG A 124 -1.27 -0.21 -4.08
CA ARG A 124 -1.19 1.18 -4.50
C ARG A 124 -2.20 1.41 -5.61
N ALA A 125 -3.09 2.37 -5.45
CA ALA A 125 -4.16 2.64 -6.40
C ALA A 125 -4.29 4.13 -6.67
N HIS A 126 -4.86 4.49 -7.82
CA HIS A 126 -5.06 5.88 -8.26
C HIS A 126 -6.53 6.32 -8.08
N PRO A 127 -6.99 6.72 -6.88
CA PRO A 127 -8.30 7.33 -6.72
C PRO A 127 -8.57 8.46 -7.72
N ALA A 128 -9.82 8.54 -8.18
CA ALA A 128 -10.28 9.57 -9.10
C ALA A 128 -10.12 10.99 -8.54
N GLU A 129 -10.09 11.12 -7.21
CA GLU A 129 -9.94 12.40 -6.54
C GLU A 129 -9.20 12.25 -5.20
N LYS A 130 -8.46 13.30 -4.83
CA LYS A 130 -7.56 13.35 -3.64
C LYS A 130 -7.75 14.63 -2.80
N GLY A 131 -8.87 15.33 -3.02
CA GLY A 131 -9.23 16.55 -2.32
C GLY A 131 -8.40 17.76 -2.75
N GLY A 132 -8.07 17.85 -4.04
CA GLY A 132 -7.34 18.98 -4.61
C GLY A 132 -8.28 20.07 -5.13
N GLY A 133 -7.75 21.27 -5.41
CA GLY A 133 -8.56 22.42 -5.86
C GLY A 133 -9.22 22.24 -7.23
N ALA A 134 -8.91 21.16 -7.94
CA ALA A 134 -9.37 20.90 -9.31
C ALA A 134 -10.53 19.90 -9.40
N GLY A 135 -10.89 19.21 -8.31
CA GLY A 135 -11.91 18.16 -8.30
C GLY A 135 -11.65 17.01 -9.28
N ARG A 136 -10.37 16.77 -9.60
CA ARG A 136 -9.88 15.73 -10.49
C ARG A 136 -8.45 15.33 -10.07
N PRO A 137 -7.91 14.17 -10.53
CA PRO A 137 -6.64 13.67 -10.04
C PRO A 137 -5.44 14.54 -10.48
N LEU A 138 -5.54 15.24 -11.61
CA LEU A 138 -4.46 16.08 -12.14
C LEU A 138 -4.86 17.55 -12.23
N HIS A 139 -4.08 18.44 -11.61
CA HIS A 139 -4.30 19.89 -11.62
C HIS A 139 -3.17 20.60 -12.37
N SER A 140 -3.36 20.85 -13.67
CA SER A 140 -2.35 21.50 -14.54
C SER A 140 -1.98 22.94 -14.12
N GLY A 141 -2.89 23.67 -13.48
CA GLY A 141 -2.65 25.00 -12.91
C GLY A 141 -2.01 25.01 -11.52
N ALA A 142 -1.70 23.85 -10.94
CA ALA A 142 -1.13 23.78 -9.61
C ALA A 142 0.34 24.24 -9.61
N THR A 143 0.60 25.35 -8.94
CA THR A 143 1.96 25.87 -8.69
C THR A 143 2.57 25.35 -7.39
N ARG A 144 1.75 24.71 -6.53
CA ARG A 144 2.14 24.16 -5.22
C ARG A 144 1.47 22.82 -5.01
N ILE A 145 2.15 21.92 -4.27
CA ILE A 145 1.62 20.58 -3.99
C ILE A 145 0.27 20.63 -3.25
N PHE A 146 0.06 21.61 -2.39
CA PHE A 146 -1.21 21.79 -1.65
C PHE A 146 -2.41 22.13 -2.55
N HIS A 147 -2.20 22.64 -3.76
CA HIS A 147 -3.28 22.83 -4.73
C HIS A 147 -3.70 21.52 -5.41
N GLN A 148 -2.81 20.54 -5.37
CA GLN A 148 -3.00 19.25 -6.01
C GLN A 148 -3.80 18.30 -5.11
N GLY A 149 -3.80 18.45 -3.80
CA GLY A 149 -4.52 17.58 -2.87
C GLY A 149 -3.75 17.41 -1.57
N HIS A 150 -4.14 16.43 -0.76
CA HIS A 150 -3.55 16.18 0.54
C HIS A 150 -2.32 15.28 0.43
N PRO A 151 -1.11 15.76 0.78
CA PRO A 151 0.04 14.91 1.03
C PRO A 151 -0.19 14.17 2.35
N LEU A 152 -0.29 12.85 2.26
CA LEU A 152 -0.42 11.94 3.36
C LEU A 152 0.98 11.38 3.64
N PRO A 153 1.64 11.81 4.73
CA PRO A 153 2.84 11.12 5.21
C PRO A 153 2.46 9.69 5.62
N VAL A 154 3.39 8.90 6.17
CA VAL A 154 3.01 7.59 6.67
C VAL A 154 2.07 7.75 7.88
N LEU A 155 0.85 7.25 7.75
CA LEU A 155 -0.17 7.28 8.78
C LEU A 155 -0.62 5.86 9.13
N LYS A 156 -0.97 5.61 10.39
CA LYS A 156 -1.76 4.42 10.76
C LYS A 156 -3.24 4.73 10.54
N LEU A 157 -3.85 4.07 9.57
CA LEU A 157 -5.29 4.07 9.36
C LEU A 157 -6.00 3.18 10.39
N VAL A 158 -5.37 2.07 10.78
CA VAL A 158 -5.81 1.18 11.85
C VAL A 158 -4.63 0.99 12.80
N VAL A 159 -4.89 1.09 14.10
CA VAL A 159 -3.93 0.94 15.19
C VAL A 159 -4.30 -0.30 15.99
N ALA A 160 -3.47 -1.35 15.92
CA ALA A 160 -3.70 -2.62 16.61
C ALA A 160 -5.15 -3.15 16.49
N GLY A 161 -5.68 -3.14 15.26
CA GLY A 161 -7.01 -3.64 14.94
C GLY A 161 -8.17 -2.68 15.22
N LYS A 162 -7.89 -1.49 15.77
CA LYS A 162 -8.88 -0.44 16.01
C LYS A 162 -8.69 0.68 15.00
N GLY A 163 -9.77 1.17 14.39
CA GLY A 163 -9.70 2.34 13.53
C GLY A 163 -9.03 3.51 14.26
N ALA A 164 -8.14 4.24 13.59
CA ALA A 164 -7.54 5.43 14.17
C ALA A 164 -8.65 6.41 14.58
N ALA A 165 -8.50 7.09 15.72
CA ALA A 165 -9.49 8.08 16.16
C ALA A 165 -9.73 9.12 15.05
N GLY A 166 -10.96 9.20 14.54
CA GLY A 166 -11.33 10.07 13.41
C GLY A 166 -11.24 9.45 12.01
N SER A 167 -10.71 8.23 11.83
CA SER A 167 -10.76 7.51 10.56
C SER A 167 -12.13 6.82 10.42
N CYS A 168 -13.13 7.57 9.94
CA CYS A 168 -14.46 7.07 9.56
C CYS A 168 -15.01 5.95 10.46
N GLY A 169 -15.22 6.26 11.74
CA GLY A 169 -16.03 5.43 12.63
C GLY A 169 -17.51 5.69 12.35
N ALA A 170 -18.32 4.62 12.35
CA ALA A 170 -19.78 4.70 12.33
C ALA A 170 -20.29 5.73 13.36
N PRO A 171 -21.40 6.43 13.09
CA PRO A 171 -21.95 7.41 14.03
C PRO A 171 -22.16 6.76 15.41
N PRO A 172 -21.83 7.45 16.51
CA PRO A 172 -22.11 6.95 17.84
C PRO A 172 -23.62 7.02 18.08
N GLY A 173 -24.32 5.88 17.99
CA GLY A 173 -25.71 5.78 18.41
C GLY A 173 -26.57 4.83 17.59
N GLU A 174 -26.45 3.54 17.88
CA GLU A 174 -27.59 2.61 17.86
C GLU A 174 -27.28 1.50 18.88
N GLN A 175 -27.56 1.82 20.15
CA GLN A 175 -27.91 0.88 21.22
C GLN A 175 -29.30 1.29 21.69
#